data_AF-A0A1I2J7P7-F1
#
_entry.id   AF-A0A1I2J7P7-F1
#
_cell.length_a   1.000
_cell.length_b   1.000
_cell.length_c   1.000
_cell.angle_alpha   90.00
_cell.angle_beta   90.00
_cell.angle_gamma   90.00
#
_symmetry.space_group_name_H-M   'P 1'
#
loop_
_entity.id
_entity.type
_entity.pdbx_description
1 polymer ?
#
loop_
_entity_poly.entity_id
_entity_poly.type
_entity_poly.pdbx_seq_one_letter_code
_entity_poly.pdbx_strand_id
1 'polypeptide(L)'
;MNRRDTLPEFTESDGRMPSHLELGAADHEEPTWEVRHPAKRRRFDRRARLILGAAAIAALLANAGAAWAYWRFNNPAAERDWASGTVVEVTVTAISDPGRPLRPGAPGNLTVTVTNQHEAPVRVTEILPAEGAALADEVHRDAGCADPPVEFTREAFPVSWEVPRNTVGAFILDGALAVRAGGDAACEGATYTVPVRATAVRP
;
A
#
# COMPACT_ATOMS: atom_id res chain seq x y z
N MET A 1 23.49 -13.41 40.14
CA MET A 1 23.42 -11.98 40.55
C MET A 1 21.96 -11.66 40.83
N ASN A 2 21.69 -11.31 42.09
CA ASN A 2 20.37 -11.21 42.71
C ASN A 2 19.74 -9.84 42.49
N ARG A 3 18.43 -9.79 42.24
CA ARG A 3 17.56 -8.77 42.82
C ARG A 3 16.16 -9.34 43.01
N ARG A 4 15.82 -9.62 44.28
CA ARG A 4 14.46 -9.88 44.75
C ARG A 4 13.83 -8.55 45.14
N ASP A 5 12.56 -8.42 44.81
CA ASP A 5 11.64 -7.44 45.36
C ASP A 5 11.49 -7.60 46.87
N THR A 6 11.34 -6.49 47.59
CA THR A 6 10.52 -6.40 48.81
C THR A 6 10.14 -4.93 49.03
N LEU A 7 8.83 -4.65 48.97
CA LEU A 7 8.20 -3.44 49.48
C LEU A 7 8.21 -3.47 51.01
N PRO A 8 8.48 -2.35 51.71
CA PRO A 8 8.22 -2.26 53.13
C PRO A 8 6.74 -2.02 53.39
N GLU A 9 6.14 -3.01 54.03
CA GLU A 9 4.90 -2.97 54.81
C GLU A 9 5.06 -1.97 55.96
N PHE A 10 4.17 -0.96 56.01
CA PHE A 10 4.08 -0.06 57.15
C PHE A 10 3.14 -0.68 58.19
N THR A 11 3.74 -1.24 59.24
CA THR A 11 3.04 -1.61 60.47
C THR A 11 2.75 -0.39 61.31
N GLU A 12 1.48 -0.28 61.71
CA GLU A 12 0.91 0.63 62.69
C GLU A 12 1.49 0.35 64.09
N SER A 13 2.04 1.35 64.76
CA SER A 13 2.30 1.29 66.21
C SER A 13 2.42 2.69 66.84
N ASP A 14 1.53 2.91 67.79
CA ASP A 14 1.65 3.74 69.00
C ASP A 14 1.97 5.24 68.89
N GLY A 15 0.88 6.02 68.85
CA GLY A 15 0.51 6.96 69.91
C GLY A 15 1.58 7.39 70.92
N ARG A 16 2.37 8.41 70.56
CA ARG A 16 2.74 9.53 71.46
C ARG A 16 3.43 10.62 70.64
N MET A 17 2.79 11.77 70.53
CA MET A 17 3.42 13.01 70.06
C MET A 17 4.21 13.65 71.21
N PRO A 18 5.54 13.79 71.14
CA PRO A 18 6.25 14.78 71.94
C PRO A 18 6.14 16.14 71.23
N SER A 19 5.21 16.96 71.70
CA SER A 19 5.08 18.36 71.31
C SER A 19 6.15 19.21 72.00
N HIS A 20 7.33 19.32 71.40
CA HIS A 20 8.30 20.37 71.73
C HIS A 20 9.24 20.60 70.53
N LEU A 21 8.85 21.49 69.61
CA LEU A 21 9.74 22.01 68.57
C LEU A 21 10.30 23.35 69.06
N GLU A 22 11.52 23.34 69.58
CA GLU A 22 12.31 24.56 69.76
C GLU A 22 12.88 24.96 68.39
N LEU A 23 12.40 26.07 67.84
CA LEU A 23 12.97 26.68 66.64
C LEU A 23 14.27 27.41 67.04
N GLY A 24 15.40 26.72 66.92
CA GLY A 24 16.72 27.35 66.96
C GLY A 24 16.86 28.33 65.81
N ALA A 25 17.47 29.49 66.07
CA ALA A 25 17.73 30.52 65.06
C ALA A 25 18.60 29.93 63.94
N ALA A 26 18.04 29.83 62.73
CA ALA A 26 18.77 29.36 61.57
C ALA A 26 19.80 30.43 61.17
N ASP A 27 21.08 30.05 61.19
CA ASP A 27 22.18 30.84 60.64
C ASP A 27 21.93 31.13 59.15
N HIS A 28 21.79 32.41 58.83
CA HIS A 28 21.64 32.92 57.49
C HIS A 28 23.01 32.97 56.79
N GLU A 29 23.46 31.86 56.22
CA GLU A 29 24.48 31.91 55.15
C GLU A 29 23.77 32.10 53.80
N GLU A 30 23.88 33.30 53.23
CA GLU A 30 23.30 33.62 51.91
C GLU A 30 24.03 32.83 50.81
N PRO A 31 23.32 32.01 49.99
CA PRO A 31 23.93 31.37 48.84
C PRO A 31 24.18 32.41 47.74
N THR A 32 25.46 32.68 47.45
CA THR A 32 25.87 33.51 46.31
C THR A 32 25.64 32.75 45.00
N TRP A 33 24.43 32.87 44.46
CA TRP A 33 24.12 32.38 43.12
C TRP A 33 24.82 33.29 42.10
N GLU A 34 25.98 32.88 41.59
CA GLU A 34 26.60 33.56 40.46
C GLU A 34 25.69 33.47 39.23
N VAL A 35 25.13 34.61 38.85
CA VAL A 35 24.29 34.75 37.66
C VAL A 35 25.17 34.56 36.43
N ARG A 36 25.15 33.37 35.82
CA ARG A 36 25.72 33.20 34.48
C ARG A 36 24.88 34.02 33.50
N HIS A 37 25.37 35.20 33.13
CA HIS A 37 24.71 36.01 32.11
C HIS A 37 24.66 35.24 30.78
N PRO A 38 23.52 35.21 30.08
CA PRO A 38 23.42 34.54 28.80
C PRO A 38 24.34 35.22 27.79
N ALA A 39 25.18 34.43 27.11
CA ALA A 39 26.07 34.93 26.08
C ALA A 39 25.29 35.72 25.01
N LYS A 40 25.86 36.84 24.54
CA LYS A 40 25.26 37.71 23.52
C LYS A 40 24.86 36.86 22.30
N ARG A 41 23.57 36.80 21.98
CA ARG A 41 23.02 36.10 20.80
C ARG A 41 23.76 36.61 19.55
N ARG A 42 24.65 35.79 18.98
CA ARG A 42 25.29 36.07 17.69
C ARG A 42 24.18 36.22 16.67
N ARG A 43 23.95 37.44 16.20
CA ARG A 43 22.95 37.73 15.17
C ARG A 43 23.41 37.00 13.91
N PHE A 44 22.56 36.14 13.37
CA PHE A 44 22.84 35.48 12.09
C PHE A 44 23.20 36.53 11.04
N ASP A 45 24.38 36.38 10.42
CA ASP A 45 24.84 37.25 9.35
C ASP A 45 23.82 37.27 8.21
N ARG A 46 23.75 38.38 7.47
CA ARG A 46 22.82 38.53 6.33
C ARG A 46 22.92 37.36 5.35
N ARG A 47 24.12 36.79 5.17
CA ARG A 47 24.38 35.61 4.33
C ARG A 47 23.72 34.35 4.89
N ALA A 48 23.82 34.10 6.19
CA ALA A 48 23.16 32.97 6.84
C ALA A 48 21.63 33.08 6.74
N ARG A 49 21.07 34.29 6.86
CA ARG A 49 19.63 34.52 6.67
C ARG A 49 19.16 34.24 5.24
N LEU A 50 19.95 34.59 4.24
CA LEU A 50 19.64 34.31 2.83
C LEU A 50 19.68 32.80 2.54
N ILE A 51 20.70 32.09 3.02
CA ILE A 51 20.83 30.64 2.81
C ILE A 51 19.68 29.90 3.51
N LEU A 52 19.39 30.24 4.77
CA LEU A 52 18.29 29.62 5.51
C LEU A 52 16.93 29.95 4.89
N GLY A 53 16.74 31.18 4.39
CA GLY A 53 15.53 31.58 3.68
C GLY A 53 15.32 30.80 2.38
N ALA A 54 16.36 30.66 1.57
CA ALA A 54 16.31 29.88 0.33
C ALA A 54 16.02 28.40 0.61
N ALA A 55 16.66 27.81 1.62
CA ALA A 55 16.40 26.43 2.03
C ALA A 55 14.96 26.22 2.51
N ALA A 56 14.41 27.16 3.28
CA ALA A 56 13.03 27.11 3.75
C ALA A 56 12.03 27.21 2.58
N ILE A 57 12.26 28.10 1.61
CA ILE A 57 11.41 28.23 0.41
C ILE A 57 11.48 26.95 -0.43
N ALA A 58 12.68 26.41 -0.66
CA ALA A 58 12.85 25.16 -1.41
C ALA A 58 12.13 23.98 -0.72
N ALA A 59 12.23 23.88 0.60
CA ALA A 59 11.51 22.88 1.38
C ALA A 59 9.99 23.05 1.26
N LEU A 60 9.46 24.28 1.34
CA LEU A 60 8.03 24.55 1.17
C LEU A 60 7.55 24.19 -0.24
N LEU A 61 8.30 24.55 -1.28
CA LEU A 61 7.94 24.24 -2.67
C LEU A 61 7.97 22.73 -2.95
N ALA A 62 8.95 22.00 -2.41
CA ALA A 62 9.00 20.55 -2.54
C ALA A 62 7.80 19.85 -1.89
N ASN A 63 7.40 20.29 -0.68
CA ASN A 63 6.23 19.74 0.01
C ASN A 63 4.91 20.16 -0.64
N ALA A 64 4.80 21.42 -1.08
CA ALA A 64 3.62 21.91 -1.78
C ALA A 64 3.41 21.24 -3.13
N GLY A 65 4.50 20.92 -3.86
CA GLY A 65 4.44 20.17 -5.12
C GLY A 65 3.92 18.75 -4.91
N ALA A 66 4.40 18.05 -3.87
CA ALA A 66 3.91 16.71 -3.53
C ALA A 66 2.44 16.73 -3.10
N ALA A 67 2.03 17.70 -2.28
CA ALA A 67 0.64 17.88 -1.87
C ALA A 67 -0.28 18.26 -3.06
N TRP A 68 0.19 19.11 -3.98
CA TRP A 68 -0.55 19.47 -5.18
C TRP A 68 -0.68 18.29 -6.15
N ALA A 69 0.38 17.51 -6.35
CA ALA A 69 0.32 16.29 -7.16
C ALA A 69 -0.64 15.29 -6.53
N TYR A 70 -0.51 15.03 -5.23
CA TYR A 70 -1.43 14.18 -4.48
C TYR A 70 -2.88 14.65 -4.63
N TRP A 71 -3.15 15.94 -4.42
CA TRP A 71 -4.48 16.51 -4.61
C TRP A 71 -4.94 16.39 -6.07
N ARG A 72 -4.10 16.66 -7.07
CA ARG A 72 -4.48 16.59 -8.49
C ARG A 72 -4.89 15.17 -8.92
N PHE A 73 -4.28 14.13 -8.35
CA PHE A 73 -4.61 12.73 -8.61
C PHE A 73 -5.78 12.23 -7.73
N ASN A 74 -5.84 12.67 -6.47
CA ASN A 74 -6.79 12.17 -5.47
C ASN A 74 -8.04 13.05 -5.26
N ASN A 75 -8.08 14.26 -5.82
CA ASN A 75 -9.29 15.08 -5.81
C ASN A 75 -10.36 14.39 -6.68
N PRO A 76 -11.62 14.25 -6.20
CA PRO A 76 -12.74 13.88 -7.05
C PRO A 76 -12.65 14.67 -8.37
N ALA A 77 -12.58 13.96 -9.49
CA ALA A 77 -12.71 14.60 -10.78
C ALA A 77 -13.98 15.43 -10.73
N ALA A 78 -13.94 16.65 -11.30
CA ALA A 78 -15.16 17.39 -11.53
C ALA A 78 -16.14 16.42 -12.20
N GLU A 79 -17.34 16.28 -11.63
CA GLU A 79 -18.46 15.56 -12.23
C GLU A 79 -18.71 16.22 -13.58
N ARG A 80 -17.95 15.81 -14.60
CA ARG A 80 -18.32 16.03 -15.98
C ARG A 80 -19.57 15.17 -16.15
N ASP A 81 -20.63 15.76 -16.69
CA ASP A 81 -21.88 15.07 -17.04
C ASP A 81 -21.59 14.00 -18.10
N TRP A 82 -21.16 12.82 -17.67
CA TRP A 82 -20.99 11.66 -18.53
C TRP A 82 -22.17 10.73 -18.29
N ALA A 83 -22.81 10.27 -19.37
CA ALA A 83 -23.91 9.32 -19.28
C ALA A 83 -23.46 8.01 -18.61
N SER A 84 -24.15 7.61 -17.53
CA SER A 84 -23.99 6.28 -16.92
C SER A 84 -24.28 5.19 -17.96
N GLY A 85 -23.61 4.04 -17.84
CA GLY A 85 -23.75 2.93 -18.79
C GLY A 85 -22.95 3.07 -20.09
N THR A 86 -22.20 4.16 -20.28
CA THR A 86 -21.27 4.26 -21.42
C THR A 86 -20.18 3.20 -21.30
N VAL A 87 -20.00 2.41 -22.36
CA VAL A 87 -18.92 1.41 -22.45
C VAL A 87 -17.57 2.11 -22.53
N VAL A 88 -16.62 1.65 -21.72
CA VAL A 88 -15.27 2.17 -21.65
C VAL A 88 -14.25 1.05 -21.82
N GLU A 89 -13.18 1.35 -22.53
CA GLU A 89 -12.06 0.42 -22.70
C GLU A 89 -11.16 0.44 -21.45
N VAL A 90 -10.74 -0.72 -20.98
CA VAL A 90 -9.79 -0.85 -19.86
C VAL A 90 -8.66 -1.77 -20.26
N THR A 91 -7.46 -1.48 -19.79
CA THR A 91 -6.31 -2.38 -20.00
C THR A 91 -6.41 -3.53 -19.02
N VAL A 92 -6.30 -4.76 -19.53
CA VAL A 92 -6.35 -5.98 -18.74
C VAL A 92 -5.15 -6.86 -19.02
N THR A 93 -4.63 -7.48 -17.96
CA THR A 93 -3.67 -8.57 -18.04
C THR A 93 -4.19 -9.72 -17.21
N ALA A 94 -3.95 -10.96 -17.64
CA ALA A 94 -4.42 -12.12 -16.91
C ALA A 94 -3.37 -13.23 -16.86
N ILE A 95 -3.19 -13.77 -15.67
CA ILE A 95 -2.16 -14.77 -15.36
C ILE A 95 -2.81 -15.89 -14.56
N SER A 96 -2.51 -17.15 -14.88
CA SER A 96 -2.95 -18.29 -14.08
C SER A 96 -2.44 -18.19 -12.65
N ASP A 97 -3.14 -18.75 -11.67
CA ASP A 97 -2.72 -18.72 -10.26
C ASP A 97 -1.31 -19.32 -10.07
N PRO A 98 -0.30 -18.52 -9.68
CA PRO A 98 1.07 -19.01 -9.50
C PRO A 98 1.20 -19.91 -8.25
N GLY A 99 0.28 -19.79 -7.28
CA GLY A 99 0.26 -20.64 -6.09
C GLY A 99 -0.38 -22.01 -6.34
N ARG A 100 -1.09 -22.18 -7.46
CA ARG A 100 -1.78 -23.41 -7.83
C ARG A 100 -1.60 -23.67 -9.33
N PRO A 101 -0.47 -24.28 -9.73
CA PRO A 101 -0.21 -24.60 -11.12
C PRO A 101 -1.34 -25.42 -11.74
N LEU A 102 -1.67 -25.11 -12.99
CA LEU A 102 -2.73 -25.80 -13.71
C LEU A 102 -2.37 -27.27 -13.93
N ARG A 103 -3.36 -28.16 -13.85
CA ARG A 103 -3.18 -29.60 -14.06
C ARG A 103 -4.25 -30.13 -15.02
N PRO A 104 -3.93 -31.12 -15.87
CA PRO A 104 -4.93 -31.79 -16.69
C PRO A 104 -6.08 -32.35 -15.84
N GLY A 105 -7.31 -32.10 -16.29
CA GLY A 105 -8.54 -32.63 -15.65
C GLY A 105 -9.03 -31.86 -14.42
N ALA A 106 -8.34 -30.80 -13.98
CA ALA A 106 -8.81 -29.93 -12.91
C ALA A 106 -8.92 -28.48 -13.41
N PRO A 107 -10.02 -27.77 -13.10
CA PRO A 107 -10.12 -26.35 -13.41
C PRO A 107 -9.17 -25.55 -12.52
N GLY A 108 -8.60 -24.49 -13.06
CA GLY A 108 -7.71 -23.58 -12.35
C GLY A 108 -8.15 -22.13 -12.44
N ASN A 109 -7.57 -21.32 -11.56
CA ASN A 109 -7.97 -19.95 -11.36
C ASN A 109 -7.16 -19.00 -12.27
N LEU A 110 -7.81 -17.91 -12.66
CA LEU A 110 -7.19 -16.82 -13.42
C LEU A 110 -7.19 -15.55 -12.59
N THR A 111 -6.00 -14.99 -12.35
CA THR A 111 -5.84 -13.67 -11.75
C THR A 111 -5.89 -12.62 -12.85
N VAL A 112 -6.92 -11.78 -12.84
CA VAL A 112 -7.12 -10.68 -13.79
C VAL A 112 -6.74 -9.36 -13.12
N THR A 113 -5.79 -8.66 -13.72
CA THR A 113 -5.40 -7.31 -13.31
C THR A 113 -6.00 -6.31 -14.28
N VAL A 114 -6.80 -5.38 -13.76
CA VAL A 114 -7.49 -4.34 -14.51
C VAL A 114 -6.85 -3.00 -14.17
N THR A 115 -6.37 -2.28 -15.17
CA THR A 115 -5.81 -0.93 -15.02
C THR A 115 -6.81 0.10 -15.52
N ASN A 116 -7.32 0.93 -14.61
CA ASN A 116 -8.21 2.03 -14.95
C ASN A 116 -7.40 3.34 -15.03
N GLN A 117 -7.09 3.78 -16.25
CA GLN A 117 -6.44 5.07 -16.51
C GLN A 117 -7.44 6.22 -16.75
N HIS A 118 -8.75 5.97 -16.59
CA HIS A 118 -9.77 7.00 -16.76
C HIS A 118 -9.84 7.90 -15.52
N GLU A 119 -10.29 9.14 -15.74
CA GLU A 119 -10.53 10.12 -14.68
C GLU A 119 -11.74 9.78 -13.79
N ALA A 120 -12.46 8.69 -14.06
CA ALA A 120 -13.65 8.24 -13.35
C ALA A 120 -13.55 6.75 -12.95
N PRO A 121 -14.23 6.31 -11.87
CA PRO A 121 -14.34 4.90 -11.57
C PRO A 121 -15.05 4.16 -12.70
N VAL A 122 -14.71 2.88 -12.87
CA VAL A 122 -15.33 1.99 -13.86
C VAL A 122 -15.82 0.74 -13.18
N ARG A 123 -16.89 0.15 -13.70
CA ARG A 123 -17.42 -1.14 -13.29
C ARG A 123 -17.20 -2.14 -14.41
N VAL A 124 -16.34 -3.12 -14.19
CA VAL A 124 -16.15 -4.26 -15.10
C VAL A 124 -17.34 -5.19 -14.94
N THR A 125 -17.99 -5.51 -16.05
CA THR A 125 -19.21 -6.32 -16.08
C THR A 125 -18.98 -7.71 -16.66
N GLU A 126 -17.93 -7.87 -17.47
CA GLU A 126 -17.64 -9.14 -18.14
C GLU A 126 -16.16 -9.26 -18.49
N ILE A 127 -15.61 -10.46 -18.34
CA ILE A 127 -14.32 -10.87 -18.89
C ILE A 127 -14.54 -11.89 -19.99
N LEU A 128 -13.87 -11.69 -21.12
CA LEU A 128 -13.99 -12.50 -22.32
C LEU A 128 -12.59 -12.98 -22.75
N PRO A 129 -12.47 -14.19 -23.31
CA PRO A 129 -11.26 -14.59 -24.03
C PRO A 129 -10.95 -13.59 -25.15
N ALA A 130 -9.69 -13.22 -25.30
CA ALA A 130 -9.22 -12.43 -26.44
C ALA A 130 -8.51 -13.32 -27.47
N GLU A 131 -8.24 -12.77 -28.65
CA GLU A 131 -7.49 -13.48 -29.69
C GLU A 131 -6.04 -13.70 -29.23
N GLY A 132 -5.51 -14.89 -29.54
CA GLY A 132 -4.16 -15.31 -29.19
C GLY A 132 -4.12 -16.59 -28.37
N ALA A 133 -2.96 -17.24 -28.36
CA ALA A 133 -2.69 -18.40 -27.53
C ALA A 133 -2.25 -17.97 -26.13
N ALA A 134 -2.48 -18.82 -25.14
CA ALA A 134 -1.83 -18.67 -23.84
C ALA A 134 -0.31 -18.81 -24.01
N LEU A 135 0.45 -18.10 -23.19
CA LEU A 135 1.91 -18.15 -23.19
C LEU A 135 2.38 -18.66 -21.84
N ALA A 136 3.19 -19.71 -21.84
CA ALA A 136 3.89 -20.12 -20.63
C ALA A 136 4.95 -19.08 -20.23
N ASP A 137 5.33 -19.11 -18.95
CA ASP A 137 6.47 -18.33 -18.46
C ASP A 137 7.76 -18.69 -19.23
N GLU A 138 8.72 -17.78 -19.19
CA GLU A 138 9.93 -17.84 -19.99
C GLU A 138 10.73 -19.14 -19.77
N VAL A 139 10.83 -19.61 -18.52
CA VAL A 139 11.58 -20.82 -18.18
C VAL A 139 11.00 -22.05 -18.87
N HIS A 140 9.67 -22.20 -18.85
CA HIS A 140 9.01 -23.35 -19.47
C HIS A 140 8.96 -23.22 -21.01
N ARG A 141 8.80 -22.01 -21.55
CA ARG A 141 8.89 -21.79 -23.00
C ARG A 141 10.26 -22.19 -23.55
N ASP A 142 11.33 -21.78 -22.89
CA ASP A 142 12.70 -22.11 -23.30
C ASP A 142 12.99 -23.62 -23.15
N ALA A 143 12.31 -24.30 -22.23
CA ALA A 143 12.35 -25.75 -22.07
C ALA A 143 11.50 -26.52 -23.10
N GLY A 144 10.75 -25.83 -23.97
CA GLY A 144 9.98 -26.43 -25.07
C GLY A 144 8.47 -26.31 -24.95
N CYS A 145 7.92 -25.65 -23.92
CA CYS A 145 6.48 -25.39 -23.80
C CYS A 145 6.02 -24.24 -24.73
N ALA A 146 6.04 -24.49 -26.04
CA ALA A 146 5.75 -23.45 -27.04
C ALA A 146 4.24 -23.25 -27.28
N ASP A 147 3.45 -24.33 -27.20
CA ASP A 147 2.00 -24.30 -27.43
C ASP A 147 1.26 -24.90 -26.21
N PRO A 148 1.07 -24.11 -25.14
CA PRO A 148 0.47 -24.61 -23.93
C PRO A 148 -1.02 -24.95 -24.17
N PRO A 149 -1.49 -26.14 -23.77
CA PRO A 149 -2.86 -26.59 -24.04
C PRO A 149 -3.86 -25.99 -23.02
N VAL A 150 -3.78 -24.69 -22.77
CA VAL A 150 -4.65 -23.97 -21.82
C VAL A 150 -5.83 -23.39 -22.57
N GLU A 151 -7.03 -23.65 -22.06
CA GLU A 151 -8.28 -23.16 -22.63
C GLU A 151 -9.16 -22.55 -21.53
N PHE A 152 -10.03 -21.62 -21.94
CA PHE A 152 -11.06 -21.11 -21.04
C PHE A 152 -12.16 -22.14 -20.87
N THR A 153 -12.69 -22.25 -19.66
CA THR A 153 -13.81 -23.15 -19.35
C THR A 153 -15.16 -22.63 -19.85
N ARG A 154 -15.23 -21.33 -20.20
CA ARG A 154 -16.43 -20.62 -20.66
C ARG A 154 -16.05 -19.55 -21.67
N GLU A 155 -17.01 -19.17 -22.50
CA GLU A 155 -16.86 -18.09 -23.49
C GLU A 155 -16.95 -16.69 -22.87
N ALA A 156 -17.58 -16.57 -21.69
CA ALA A 156 -17.74 -15.31 -20.97
C ALA A 156 -17.83 -15.53 -19.46
N PHE A 157 -17.31 -14.57 -18.71
CA PHE A 157 -17.31 -14.56 -17.25
C PHE A 157 -17.98 -13.27 -16.76
N PRO A 158 -19.28 -13.31 -16.39
CA PRO A 158 -19.97 -12.14 -15.86
C PRO A 158 -19.40 -11.80 -14.47
N VAL A 159 -19.11 -10.52 -14.25
CA VAL A 159 -18.50 -10.01 -13.03
C VAL A 159 -19.11 -8.66 -12.64
N SER A 160 -18.79 -8.18 -11.44
CA SER A 160 -19.17 -6.84 -10.99
C SER A 160 -18.03 -6.28 -10.16
N TRP A 161 -16.97 -5.81 -10.83
CA TRP A 161 -15.77 -5.29 -10.17
C TRP A 161 -15.67 -3.79 -10.35
N GLU A 162 -15.60 -3.07 -9.24
CA GLU A 162 -15.33 -1.65 -9.25
C GLU A 162 -13.83 -1.38 -9.22
N VAL A 163 -13.35 -0.60 -10.19
CA VAL A 163 -11.96 -0.16 -10.26
C VAL A 163 -11.96 1.37 -10.16
N PRO A 164 -11.50 1.93 -9.02
CA PRO A 164 -11.43 3.38 -8.85
C PRO A 164 -10.62 4.07 -9.96
N ARG A 165 -10.87 5.36 -10.18
CA ARG A 165 -10.14 6.16 -11.17
C ARG A 165 -8.63 6.10 -10.93
N ASN A 166 -7.83 6.05 -11.99
CA ASN A 166 -6.35 6.04 -11.90
C ASN A 166 -5.79 4.98 -10.94
N THR A 167 -6.43 3.80 -10.87
CA THR A 167 -5.98 2.69 -10.02
C THR A 167 -5.88 1.39 -10.79
N VAL A 168 -5.32 0.38 -10.11
CA VAL A 168 -5.23 -1.00 -10.57
C VAL A 168 -5.99 -1.88 -9.60
N GLY A 169 -6.87 -2.73 -10.12
CA GLY A 169 -7.55 -3.77 -9.35
C GLY A 169 -7.06 -5.15 -9.78
N ALA A 170 -6.91 -6.08 -8.82
CA ALA A 170 -6.60 -7.48 -9.08
C ALA A 170 -7.74 -8.36 -8.58
N PHE A 171 -8.25 -9.22 -9.44
CA PHE A 171 -9.42 -10.05 -9.18
C PHE A 171 -9.16 -11.48 -9.59
N ILE A 172 -9.87 -12.43 -8.97
CA ILE A 172 -9.74 -13.86 -9.27
C ILE A 172 -11.01 -14.33 -9.97
N LEU A 173 -10.84 -15.03 -11.09
CA LEU A 173 -11.89 -15.83 -11.71
C LEU A 173 -11.63 -17.30 -11.36
N ASP A 174 -12.51 -17.85 -10.52
CA ASP A 174 -12.42 -19.23 -10.08
C ASP A 174 -12.76 -20.20 -11.21
N GLY A 175 -11.91 -21.21 -11.40
CA GLY A 175 -12.10 -22.26 -12.40
C GLY A 175 -12.25 -21.76 -13.84
N ALA A 176 -11.62 -20.62 -14.17
CA ALA A 176 -11.70 -20.01 -15.48
C ALA A 176 -10.87 -20.74 -16.56
N LEU A 177 -9.86 -21.50 -16.14
CA LEU A 177 -8.93 -22.19 -17.03
C LEU A 177 -9.04 -23.70 -16.87
N ALA A 178 -8.79 -24.42 -17.96
CA ALA A 178 -8.57 -25.85 -17.99
C ALA A 178 -7.34 -26.17 -18.85
N VAL A 179 -6.70 -27.31 -18.56
CA VAL A 179 -5.59 -27.83 -19.35
C VAL A 179 -6.06 -29.06 -20.10
N ARG A 180 -6.00 -29.00 -21.43
CA ARG A 180 -6.33 -30.13 -22.29
C ARG A 180 -5.27 -31.22 -22.16
N ALA A 181 -5.67 -32.47 -22.31
CA ALA A 181 -4.73 -33.58 -22.40
C ALA A 181 -3.84 -33.43 -23.65
N GLY A 182 -2.58 -33.87 -23.53
CA GLY A 182 -1.64 -33.92 -24.66
C GLY A 182 -0.65 -32.74 -24.76
N GLY A 183 -0.49 -31.94 -23.72
CA GLY A 183 0.58 -30.93 -23.65
C GLY A 183 1.97 -31.53 -23.52
N ASP A 184 2.98 -30.75 -23.91
CA ASP A 184 4.38 -31.09 -23.67
C ASP A 184 4.66 -31.22 -22.17
N ALA A 185 5.48 -32.21 -21.79
CA ALA A 185 5.92 -32.39 -20.41
C ALA A 185 6.62 -31.13 -19.86
N ALA A 186 7.23 -30.33 -20.73
CA ALA A 186 7.85 -29.05 -20.40
C ALA A 186 6.85 -27.99 -19.90
N CYS A 187 5.53 -28.18 -20.08
CA CYS A 187 4.51 -27.28 -19.58
C CYS A 187 4.05 -27.60 -18.14
N GLU A 188 4.48 -28.73 -17.58
CA GLU A 188 4.06 -29.13 -16.24
C GLU A 188 4.56 -28.14 -15.19
N GLY A 189 3.65 -27.56 -14.40
CA GLY A 189 4.00 -26.61 -13.35
C GLY A 189 4.16 -25.16 -13.82
N ALA A 190 4.02 -24.88 -15.12
CA ALA A 190 4.16 -23.53 -15.68
C ALA A 190 3.05 -22.58 -15.21
N THR A 191 3.38 -21.29 -15.23
CA THR A 191 2.41 -20.20 -15.11
C THR A 191 2.12 -19.63 -16.49
N TYR A 192 0.85 -19.32 -16.77
CA TYR A 192 0.40 -18.92 -18.10
C TYR A 192 -0.11 -17.49 -18.10
N THR A 193 0.36 -16.69 -19.04
CA THR A 193 -0.27 -15.42 -19.42
C THR A 193 -1.33 -15.71 -20.46
N VAL A 194 -2.58 -15.33 -20.20
CA VAL A 194 -3.71 -15.67 -21.06
C VAL A 194 -4.33 -14.37 -21.62
N PRO A 195 -4.51 -14.25 -22.95
CA PRO A 195 -5.11 -13.07 -23.55
C PRO A 195 -6.59 -12.98 -23.17
N VAL A 196 -6.97 -11.85 -22.56
CA VAL A 196 -8.35 -11.52 -22.21
C VAL A 196 -8.70 -10.12 -22.66
N ARG A 197 -10.00 -9.86 -22.80
CA ARG A 197 -10.56 -8.52 -22.91
C ARG A 197 -11.66 -8.36 -21.86
N ALA A 198 -11.99 -7.13 -21.53
CA ALA A 198 -13.02 -6.81 -20.56
C ALA A 198 -14.04 -5.85 -21.14
N THR A 199 -15.29 -6.04 -20.74
CA THR A 199 -16.34 -5.03 -20.90
C THR A 199 -16.47 -4.28 -19.60
N ALA A 200 -16.28 -2.97 -19.65
CA ALA A 200 -16.47 -2.09 -18.52
C ALA A 200 -17.45 -0.98 -18.89
N VAL A 201 -18.23 -0.57 -17.90
CA VAL A 201 -19.14 0.57 -18.01
C VAL A 201 -18.80 1.59 -16.96
N ARG A 202 -19.15 2.84 -17.22
CA ARG A 202 -19.22 3.82 -16.15
C ARG A 202 -20.39 3.46 -15.21
N PRO A 203 -20.16 3.40 -13.88
CA PRO A 203 -21.16 2.93 -12.94
C PRO A 203 -22.48 3.70 -12.94
#